data_AF-A0A9P5S7H1-F1
#
_entry.id   AF-A0A9P5S7H1-F1
#
_cell.length_a   1.000
_cell.length_b   1.000
_cell.length_c   1.000
_cell.angle_alpha   90.00
_cell.angle_beta   90.00
_cell.angle_gamma   90.00
#
_symmetry.space_group_name_H-M   'P 1'
#
loop_
_entity.id
_entity.type
_entity.pdbx_description
1 polymer ?
#
loop_
_entity_poly.entity_id
_entity_poly.type
_entity_poly.pdbx_seq_one_letter_code
_entity_poly.pdbx_strand_id
1 'polypeptide(L)'
;MMTEQEGLKRDLHLRHMIMIAISGTIGTGLFPTSESTIATAGPGGALLAYAMIGLWLVFVCQAIGEISTLLPLPGAFNAWGARVFDEAFSFQMT
;
A
#
# COMPACT_ATOMS: atom_id res chain seq x y z
N MET A 1 -0.23 -10.65 34.52
CA MET A 1 -1.63 -10.60 34.05
C MET A 1 -1.58 -10.19 32.60
N MET A 2 -1.63 -11.15 31.67
CA MET A 2 -1.70 -10.85 30.23
C MET A 2 -3.15 -10.48 29.96
N THR A 3 -3.43 -9.20 29.75
CA THR A 3 -4.74 -8.74 29.29
C THR A 3 -4.96 -9.32 27.90
N GLU A 4 -5.84 -10.31 27.88
CA GLU A 4 -6.51 -10.87 26.71
C GLU A 4 -6.94 -9.72 25.79
N GLN A 5 -6.36 -9.66 24.59
CA GLN A 5 -6.86 -8.79 23.53
C GLN A 5 -8.25 -9.31 23.21
N GLU A 6 -9.31 -8.62 23.68
CA GLU A 6 -10.68 -8.89 23.23
C GLU A 6 -10.67 -8.96 21.71
N GLY A 7 -10.80 -10.18 21.19
CA GLY A 7 -10.44 -10.50 19.82
C GLY A 7 -11.25 -9.67 18.83
N LEU A 8 -10.56 -9.04 17.88
CA LEU A 8 -11.20 -8.33 16.77
C LEU A 8 -12.19 -9.27 16.06
N LYS A 9 -13.46 -8.87 15.95
CA LYS A 9 -14.47 -9.65 15.22
C LYS A 9 -14.07 -9.74 13.76
N ARG A 10 -13.78 -10.95 13.29
CA ARG A 10 -13.44 -11.25 11.90
C ARG A 10 -14.69 -11.29 11.02
N ASP A 11 -15.28 -10.12 10.78
CA ASP A 11 -16.50 -9.96 9.98
C ASP A 11 -16.26 -9.13 8.69
N LEU A 12 -14.99 -8.86 8.39
CA LEU A 12 -14.61 -8.04 7.24
C LEU A 12 -14.72 -8.85 5.93
N HIS A 13 -15.86 -8.75 5.28
CA HIS A 13 -16.08 -9.34 3.96
C HIS A 13 -15.22 -8.68 2.86
N LEU A 14 -14.98 -9.42 1.78
CA LEU A 14 -14.20 -8.99 0.60
C LEU A 14 -14.64 -7.62 0.06
N ARG A 15 -15.94 -7.35 0.05
CA ARG A 15 -16.48 -6.06 -0.43
C ARG A 15 -15.99 -4.89 0.42
N HIS A 16 -15.94 -5.05 1.74
CA HIS A 16 -15.42 -4.02 2.65
C HIS A 16 -13.92 -3.82 2.45
N MET A 17 -13.16 -4.91 2.30
CA MET A 17 -11.72 -4.82 2.01
C MET A 17 -11.43 -4.06 0.72
N ILE A 18 -12.18 -4.34 -0.35
CA ILE A 18 -12.04 -3.64 -1.63
C ILE A 18 -12.37 -2.15 -1.49
N MET A 19 -13.43 -1.80 -0.75
CA MET A 19 -13.78 -0.40 -0.51
C MET A 19 -12.68 0.36 0.27
N ILE A 20 -12.06 -0.30 1.26
CA ILE A 20 -10.93 0.27 2.01
C ILE A 20 -9.71 0.44 1.09
N ALA A 21 -9.43 -0.53 0.21
CA ALA A 21 -8.32 -0.43 -0.73
C ALA A 21 -8.53 0.70 -1.76
N ILE A 22 -9.75 0.86 -2.27
CA ILE A 22 -10.07 1.93 -3.24
C ILE A 22 -9.96 3.31 -2.59
N SER A 23 -10.52 3.47 -1.39
CA SER A 23 -10.46 4.76 -0.69
C SER A 23 -9.02 5.14 -0.31
N GLY A 24 -8.20 4.17 0.09
CA GLY A 24 -6.79 4.37 0.39
C GLY A 24 -5.94 4.72 -0.84
N THR A 25 -6.25 4.16 -2.01
CA THR A 25 -5.45 4.37 -3.24
C THR A 25 -5.79 5.66 -3.97
N ILE A 26 -7.05 6.09 -4.01
CA ILE A 26 -7.45 7.33 -4.70
C ILE A 26 -6.94 8.57 -3.93
N GLY A 27 -7.15 8.61 -2.61
CA GLY A 27 -6.66 9.66 -1.73
C GLY A 27 -6.98 11.11 -2.16
N THR A 28 -6.39 12.09 -1.48
CA THR A 28 -6.47 13.52 -1.86
C THR A 28 -5.35 13.94 -2.81
N GLY A 29 -4.28 13.15 -2.91
CA GLY A 29 -3.10 13.46 -3.71
C GLY A 29 -3.32 13.40 -5.22
N LEU A 30 -4.36 12.70 -5.69
CA LEU A 30 -4.58 12.50 -7.13
C LEU A 30 -4.83 13.83 -7.86
N PHE A 31 -5.65 14.73 -7.31
CA PHE A 31 -6.00 15.99 -8.00
C PHE A 31 -4.83 16.98 -8.07
N PRO A 32 -4.15 17.33 -6.96
CA PRO A 32 -3.03 18.28 -6.99
C PRO A 32 -1.79 17.74 -7.71
N THR A 33 -1.60 16.41 -7.70
CA THR A 33 -0.47 15.79 -8.41
C THR A 33 -0.77 15.72 -9.91
N SER A 34 -2.03 15.46 -10.30
CA SER A 34 -2.41 15.39 -11.72
C SER A 34 -2.29 16.75 -12.40
N GLU A 35 -2.74 17.84 -11.75
CA GLU A 35 -2.61 19.19 -12.30
C GLU A 35 -1.13 19.57 -12.51
N SER A 36 -0.27 19.30 -11.53
CA SER A 36 1.16 19.60 -11.62
C SER A 36 1.83 18.77 -12.71
N THR A 37 1.51 17.48 -12.81
CA THR A 37 2.12 16.58 -13.79
C THR A 37 1.76 16.99 -15.21
N ILE A 38 0.50 17.38 -15.46
CA ILE A 38 0.06 17.85 -16.77
C ILE A 38 0.69 19.20 -17.09
N ALA A 39 0.81 20.11 -16.10
CA ALA A 39 1.43 21.42 -16.30
C ALA A 39 2.93 21.32 -16.66
N THR A 40 3.67 20.38 -16.06
CA THR A 40 5.11 20.23 -16.30
C THR A 40 5.46 19.34 -17.49
N ALA A 41 4.75 18.23 -17.69
CA ALA A 41 5.08 17.22 -18.71
C ALA A 41 4.21 17.33 -19.98
N GLY A 42 3.15 18.16 -19.95
CA GLY A 42 2.14 18.21 -20.99
C GLY A 42 1.20 16.99 -20.98
N PRO A 43 0.10 17.02 -21.75
CA PRO A 43 -0.92 15.96 -21.73
C PRO A 43 -0.40 14.60 -22.23
N GLY A 44 0.47 14.60 -23.25
CA GLY A 44 1.09 13.36 -23.76
C GLY A 44 2.14 12.79 -22.81
N GLY A 45 2.96 13.65 -22.19
CA GLY A 45 3.97 13.24 -21.22
C GLY A 45 3.35 12.70 -19.92
N ALA A 46 2.26 13.31 -19.45
CA ALA A 46 1.53 12.84 -18.29
C ALA A 46 0.97 11.41 -18.49
N LEU A 47 0.37 11.12 -19.64
CA LEU A 47 -0.16 9.78 -19.93
C LEU A 47 0.94 8.71 -19.94
N LEU A 48 2.09 8.99 -20.57
CA LEU A 48 3.22 8.07 -20.56
C LEU A 48 3.80 7.88 -19.15
N ALA A 49 3.91 8.95 -18.37
CA ALA A 49 4.37 8.87 -16.99
C ALA A 49 3.45 8.00 -16.13
N TYR A 50 2.13 8.19 -16.19
CA TYR A 50 1.17 7.36 -15.46
C TYR A 50 1.19 5.90 -15.91
N ALA A 51 1.34 5.63 -17.21
CA ALA A 51 1.43 4.26 -17.72
C ALA A 51 2.70 3.55 -17.25
N MET A 52 3.86 4.23 -17.30
CA MET A 52 5.14 3.69 -16.83
C MET A 52 5.14 3.43 -15.33
N ILE A 53 4.65 4.38 -14.54
CA ILE A 53 4.54 4.25 -13.07
C ILE A 53 3.54 3.15 -12.73
N GLY A 54 2.39 3.10 -13.42
CA GLY A 54 1.39 2.06 -13.22
C GLY A 54 1.94 0.66 -13.49
N LEU A 55 2.70 0.48 -14.58
CA LEU A 55 3.37 -0.78 -14.87
C LEU A 55 4.38 -1.16 -13.78
N TRP A 56 5.19 -0.21 -13.34
CA TRP A 56 6.14 -0.43 -12.24
C TRP A 56 5.43 -0.82 -10.93
N LEU A 57 4.30 -0.16 -10.61
CA LEU A 57 3.51 -0.47 -9.43
C LEU A 57 2.94 -1.89 -9.44
N VAL A 58 2.61 -2.46 -10.60
CA VAL A 58 2.14 -3.85 -10.68
C VAL A 58 3.22 -4.81 -10.16
N PHE A 59 4.49 -4.60 -10.53
CA PHE A 59 5.60 -5.41 -10.01
C PHE A 59 5.78 -5.26 -8.49
N VAL A 60 5.65 -4.03 -7.98
CA VAL A 60 5.73 -3.77 -6.53
C VAL A 60 4.59 -4.45 -5.77
N CYS A 61 3.36 -4.33 -6.24
CA CYS A 61 2.19 -4.99 -5.65
C CYS A 61 2.30 -6.52 -5.69
N GLN A 62 2.89 -7.08 -6.75
CA GLN A 62 3.15 -8.52 -6.85
C GLN A 62 4.11 -8.98 -5.74
N ALA A 63 5.24 -8.28 -5.55
CA ALA A 63 6.22 -8.60 -4.52
C ALA A 63 5.64 -8.47 -3.10
N ILE A 64 4.83 -7.42 -2.85
CA ILE A 64 4.13 -7.26 -1.57
C ILE A 64 3.12 -8.39 -1.34
N GLY A 65 2.41 -8.83 -2.40
CA GLY A 65 1.48 -9.95 -2.34
C GLY A 65 2.15 -11.27 -1.96
N GLU A 66 3.34 -11.55 -2.49
CA GLU A 66 4.14 -12.72 -2.11
C GLU A 66 4.50 -12.68 -0.63
N ILE A 67 4.99 -11.54 -0.12
CA ILE A 67 5.33 -11.39 1.30
C ILE A 67 4.08 -11.51 2.19
N SER A 68 2.95 -10.91 1.78
CA SER A 68 1.70 -10.94 2.54
C SER A 68 1.10 -12.34 2.65
N THR A 69 1.34 -13.23 1.68
CA THR A 69 0.86 -14.63 1.72
C THR A 69 1.80 -15.53 2.51
N LEU A 70 3.11 -15.27 2.47
CA LEU A 70 4.11 -16.01 3.25
C LEU A 70 4.05 -15.66 4.75
N LEU A 71 3.84 -14.39 5.09
CA LEU A 71 3.84 -13.87 6.47
C LEU A 71 2.56 -13.04 6.73
N PRO A 72 1.41 -13.70 7.00
CA PRO A 72 0.15 -13.02 7.29
C PRO A 72 0.13 -12.47 8.73
N LEU A 73 1.01 -11.51 9.00
CA LEU A 73 1.17 -10.87 10.30
C LEU A 73 0.28 -9.62 10.41
N PRO A 74 -0.41 -9.40 11.55
CA PRO A 74 -1.04 -8.12 11.85
C PRO A 74 0.08 -7.06 12.02
N GLY A 75 0.05 -5.98 11.23
CA GLY A 75 1.03 -4.88 11.32
C GLY A 75 1.62 -4.37 10.01
N ALA A 76 1.26 -4.98 8.86
CA ALA A 76 1.66 -4.54 7.52
C ALA A 76 3.19 -4.33 7.38
N PHE A 77 3.64 -3.22 6.79
CA PHE A 77 5.04 -2.97 6.43
C PHE A 77 6.01 -2.97 7.61
N ASN A 78 5.60 -2.50 8.80
CA ASN A 78 6.42 -2.56 10.02
C ASN A 78 6.72 -4.03 10.39
N ALA A 79 5.68 -4.85 10.48
CA ALA A 79 5.81 -6.26 10.84
C ALA A 79 6.61 -7.07 9.80
N TRP A 80 6.48 -6.73 8.52
CA TRP A 80 7.29 -7.33 7.45
C TRP A 80 8.75 -6.88 7.51
N GLY A 81 9.00 -5.59 7.79
CA GLY A 81 10.35 -5.03 7.89
C GLY A 81 11.24 -5.76 8.90
N ALA A 82 10.70 -6.04 10.08
CA ALA A 82 11.44 -6.70 11.16
C ALA A 82 11.69 -8.18 10.88
N ARG A 83 10.85 -8.81 10.04
CA ARG A 83 10.87 -10.25 9.76
C ARG A 83 11.66 -10.60 8.50
N VAL A 84 11.67 -9.71 7.51
CA VAL A 84 12.28 -9.95 6.19
C VAL A 84 13.65 -9.27 6.07
N PHE A 85 13.85 -8.11 6.71
CA PHE A 85 15.07 -7.33 6.59
C PHE A 85 15.84 -7.26 7.91
N ASP A 86 15.49 -6.31 8.77
CA ASP A 86 16.15 -6.02 10.04
C ASP A 86 15.26 -5.10 10.91
N GLU A 87 15.48 -5.08 12.21
CA GLU A 87 14.72 -4.28 13.19
C GLU A 87 14.95 -2.77 12.97
N ALA A 88 16.13 -2.37 12.46
CA ALA A 88 16.40 -1.00 12.06
C ALA A 88 15.53 -0.54 10.87
N PHE A 89 15.24 -1.45 9.94
CA PHE A 89 14.40 -1.16 8.78
C PHE A 89 12.92 -1.05 9.18
N SER A 90 12.45 -1.88 10.12
CA SER A 90 11.08 -1.74 10.65
C SER A 90 10.88 -0.45 11.45
N PHE A 91 11.90 -0.01 12.18
CA PHE A 91 11.86 1.24 12.93
C PHE A 91 11.67 2.46 12.00
N GLN A 92 12.29 2.46 10.81
CA GLN A 92 12.11 3.53 9.83
C GLN A 92 10.74 3.54 9.14
N MET A 93 10.06 2.38 9.09
CA MET A 93 8.74 2.23 8.46
C MET A 93 7.55 2.48 9.41
N THR A 94 7.81 2.74 10.69
CA THR A 94 6.79 3.06 11.70
C THR A 94 6.45 4.54 11.64
#